data_AF-A0AAE1KBW3-F1
#
_entry.id   AF-A0AAE1KBW3-F1
#
_cell.length_a   1.000
_cell.length_b   1.000
_cell.length_c   1.000
_cell.angle_alpha   90.00
_cell.angle_beta   90.00
_cell.angle_gamma   90.00
#
_symmetry.space_group_name_H-M   'P 1'
#
loop_
_entity.id
_entity.type
_entity.pdbx_description
1 polymer ?
#
loop_
_entity_poly.entity_id
_entity_poly.type
_entity_poly.pdbx_seq_one_letter_code
_entity_poly.pdbx_strand_id
1 'polypeptide(L)'
;MPDNPPNNKTRLLIFISLWSLTTVIVAAVTVIGGRLAPSPWKQRTVQGTRCVDSAKRGWYFPNGPHRCLNALDATRLGLQHPRPAPHPDTTHYAFQVPVGDTSEEVSYSRWQWSLYGVLHLSLLHNTGYWTGQGSPVTVVARLAHGSTGAPYNTTLLAQSYQNPPVYCSNVLYHTYRGHRFDCASAVVMMLHSLHHPTYLLNILLPTRLPGSSRRTNINLGHVKAVYVTFFSVSARYMQVLVGLQCVFFPVVATLLWHFRQGVKRLPRNPTHLECCLALLAVSLTLRNCPVEVVALVVDCPWLVVINDLRRNFFYAAFMIFFIYLTDKYARGVWCERSTQTLNLTVACGSAVVAAVEVTAHVGSLLHPLAPSHPPIHLALSLLMLVMVAAFLVALTLRTCAALESVCVRKAVGEDSTCQAGTVLLLTWLTTFITAAEFVLNRVQEGVWMWGGLLGEVEVENTGGFLLGVYSLWNTFTATLLILHTPLPRTPTQTPGCSETNRVVGVPLQCRDSPSFLDLTVTTL
;
A
#
# COMPACT_ATOMS: atom_id res chain seq x y z
N MET A 1 23.90 38.42 31.78
CA MET A 1 22.57 38.96 31.39
C MET A 1 21.55 37.89 31.79
N PRO A 2 20.56 38.18 32.64
CA PRO A 2 19.57 37.18 32.99
C PRO A 2 18.63 37.01 31.79
N ASP A 3 18.64 35.82 31.19
CA ASP A 3 17.66 35.42 30.19
C ASP A 3 16.28 35.42 30.83
N ASN A 4 15.49 36.44 30.48
CA ASN A 4 14.06 36.44 30.78
C ASN A 4 13.45 35.13 30.24
N PRO A 5 12.58 34.45 31.03
CA PRO A 5 11.88 33.28 30.53
C PRO A 5 11.18 33.65 29.22
N PRO A 6 11.21 32.78 28.18
CA PRO A 6 10.65 33.12 26.89
C PRO A 6 9.19 33.56 27.06
N ASN A 7 8.93 34.81 26.71
CA ASN A 7 7.61 35.44 26.75
C ASN A 7 6.60 34.52 26.04
N ASN A 8 5.36 34.38 26.56
CA ASN A 8 4.33 33.51 25.98
C ASN A 8 4.12 33.78 24.48
N LYS A 9 4.32 35.03 24.05
CA LYS A 9 4.31 35.45 22.64
C LYS A 9 5.37 34.75 21.79
N THR A 10 6.59 34.58 22.31
CA THR A 10 7.70 33.92 21.59
C THR A 10 7.42 32.45 21.37
N ARG A 11 6.84 31.74 22.35
CA ARG A 11 6.43 30.33 22.21
C ARG A 11 5.31 30.15 21.19
N LEU A 12 4.34 31.06 21.19
CA LEU A 12 3.25 31.05 20.21
C LEU A 12 3.77 31.33 18.78
N LEU A 13 4.70 32.27 18.62
CA LEU A 13 5.38 32.56 17.34
C LEU A 13 6.12 31.34 16.81
N ILE A 14 6.89 30.65 17.67
CA ILE A 14 7.58 29.40 17.30
C ILE A 14 6.56 28.35 16.85
N PHE A 15 5.47 28.17 17.61
CA PHE A 15 4.41 27.23 17.27
C PHE A 15 3.81 27.51 15.88
N ILE A 16 3.41 28.76 15.61
CA ILE A 16 2.83 29.16 14.32
C ILE A 16 3.85 28.94 13.19
N SER A 17 5.12 29.31 13.41
CA SER A 17 6.17 29.17 12.40
C SER A 17 6.47 27.71 12.04
N LEU A 18 6.41 26.79 13.02
CA LEU A 18 6.66 25.38 12.77
C LEU A 18 5.52 24.75 11.97
N TRP A 19 4.27 25.08 12.29
CA TRP A 19 3.12 24.57 11.55
C TRP A 19 3.01 25.16 10.15
N SER A 20 3.35 26.44 9.95
CA SER A 20 3.41 27.04 8.61
C SER A 20 4.54 26.45 7.77
N LEU A 21 5.69 26.14 8.37
CA LEU A 21 6.76 25.42 7.68
C LEU A 21 6.31 24.03 7.24
N THR A 22 5.62 23.30 8.12
CA THR A 22 5.05 21.99 7.82
C THR A 22 4.09 22.03 6.63
N THR A 23 3.16 22.99 6.59
CA THR A 23 2.24 23.11 5.45
C THR A 23 2.96 23.46 4.15
N VAL A 24 3.97 24.33 4.19
CA VAL A 24 4.79 24.68 3.01
C VAL A 24 5.55 23.46 2.49
N ILE A 25 6.18 22.67 3.35
CA ILE A 25 6.91 21.46 2.94
C ILE A 25 5.96 20.44 2.31
N VAL A 26 4.80 20.18 2.93
CA VAL A 26 3.80 19.23 2.39
C VAL A 26 3.30 19.70 1.02
N ALA A 27 2.98 20.98 0.88
CA ALA A 27 2.54 21.54 -0.41
C ALA A 27 3.64 21.41 -1.49
N ALA A 28 4.89 21.74 -1.14
CA ALA A 28 6.02 21.64 -2.06
C ALA A 28 6.25 20.19 -2.51
N VAL A 29 6.29 19.23 -1.59
CA VAL A 29 6.48 17.80 -1.93
C VAL A 29 5.32 17.27 -2.77
N THR A 30 4.08 17.70 -2.49
CA THR A 30 2.91 17.29 -3.28
C THR A 30 3.00 17.79 -4.73
N VAL A 31 3.35 19.06 -4.93
CA VAL A 31 3.46 19.68 -6.26
C VAL A 31 4.66 19.13 -7.03
N ILE A 32 5.83 19.05 -6.39
CA ILE A 32 7.06 18.53 -7.02
C ILE A 32 6.89 17.04 -7.33
N GLY A 33 6.36 16.27 -6.37
CA GLY A 33 6.06 14.85 -6.53
C GLY A 33 5.07 14.58 -7.67
N GLY A 34 4.01 15.37 -7.77
CA GLY A 34 3.04 15.27 -8.87
C GLY A 34 3.64 15.55 -10.25
N ARG A 35 4.62 16.45 -10.35
CA ARG A 35 5.33 16.75 -11.62
C ARG A 35 6.37 15.69 -11.98
N LEU A 36 7.11 15.19 -11.01
CA LEU A 36 8.18 14.20 -11.24
C LEU A 36 7.63 12.78 -11.43
N ALA A 37 6.56 12.44 -10.72
CA ALA A 37 5.94 11.13 -10.68
C ALA A 37 4.40 11.26 -10.63
N PRO A 38 3.74 11.53 -11.78
CA PRO A 38 2.31 11.77 -11.84
C PRO A 38 1.49 10.54 -11.41
N SER A 39 1.92 9.35 -11.84
CA SER A 39 1.30 8.09 -11.45
C SER A 39 2.29 7.18 -10.70
N PRO A 40 1.84 6.49 -9.64
CA PRO A 40 2.64 5.47 -8.96
C PRO A 40 2.78 4.19 -9.80
N TRP A 41 1.85 3.96 -10.73
CA TRP A 41 1.79 2.77 -11.58
C TRP A 41 1.95 3.13 -13.07
N LYS A 42 2.57 2.21 -13.83
CA LYS A 42 2.66 2.22 -15.29
C LYS A 42 1.93 0.98 -15.80
N GLN A 43 0.90 1.19 -16.61
CA GLN A 43 0.12 0.12 -17.24
C GLN A 43 0.48 -0.02 -18.72
N ARG A 44 0.53 -1.25 -19.21
CA ARG A 44 0.71 -1.53 -20.65
C ARG A 44 -0.04 -2.79 -21.05
N THR A 45 -0.97 -2.65 -21.98
CA THR A 45 -1.71 -3.78 -22.55
C THR A 45 -0.95 -4.33 -23.76
N VAL A 46 -0.75 -5.64 -23.77
CA VAL A 46 -0.02 -6.37 -24.81
C VAL A 46 -0.92 -7.46 -25.38
N GLN A 47 -0.98 -7.55 -26.70
CA GLN A 47 -1.66 -8.64 -27.39
C GLN A 47 -0.75 -9.86 -27.47
N GLY A 48 -1.29 -11.04 -27.16
CA GLY A 48 -0.55 -12.29 -27.21
C GLY A 48 -0.30 -12.77 -28.64
N THR A 49 0.94 -13.15 -28.91
CA THR A 49 1.33 -13.75 -30.19
C THR A 49 0.91 -15.21 -30.23
N ARG A 50 0.13 -15.60 -31.25
CA ARG A 50 -0.42 -16.95 -31.39
C ARG A 50 0.61 -17.90 -32.00
N CYS A 51 1.27 -18.67 -31.16
CA CYS A 51 2.28 -19.66 -31.54
C CYS A 51 1.65 -21.04 -31.76
N VAL A 52 1.96 -21.67 -32.91
CA VAL A 52 1.45 -23.01 -33.30
C VAL A 52 2.58 -24.03 -33.54
N ASP A 53 3.83 -23.58 -33.55
CA ASP A 53 5.00 -24.43 -33.78
C ASP A 53 5.41 -25.21 -32.52
N SER A 54 6.44 -26.06 -32.63
CA SER A 54 7.13 -26.66 -31.48
C SER A 54 7.87 -25.61 -30.64
N ALA A 55 7.91 -25.82 -29.33
CA ALA A 55 8.59 -24.91 -28.41
C ALA A 55 10.11 -24.92 -28.62
N LYS A 56 10.71 -23.75 -28.84
CA LYS A 56 12.16 -23.60 -28.96
C LYS A 56 12.77 -23.55 -27.56
N ARG A 57 13.60 -24.53 -27.20
CA ARG A 57 14.15 -24.68 -25.84
C ARG A 57 13.06 -24.75 -24.75
N GLY A 58 11.90 -25.32 -25.09
CA GLY A 58 10.76 -25.44 -24.16
C GLY A 58 9.93 -24.16 -23.98
N TRP A 59 10.23 -23.08 -24.72
CA TRP A 59 9.51 -21.80 -24.64
C TRP A 59 9.07 -21.27 -26.02
N TYR A 60 8.01 -20.48 -26.01
CA TYR A 60 7.51 -19.74 -27.18
C TYR A 60 7.89 -18.28 -27.07
N PHE A 61 8.55 -17.74 -28.10
CA PHE A 61 8.95 -16.34 -28.14
C PHE A 61 8.09 -15.58 -29.15
N PRO A 62 7.51 -14.43 -28.80
CA PRO A 62 6.71 -13.65 -29.72
C PRO A 62 7.59 -12.97 -30.79
N ASN A 63 8.74 -12.44 -30.39
CA ASN A 63 9.63 -11.65 -31.24
C ASN A 63 11.08 -12.16 -31.22
N GLY A 64 11.90 -11.69 -32.17
CA GLY A 64 13.34 -11.98 -32.24
C GLY A 64 13.77 -13.18 -33.11
N PRO A 65 15.06 -13.57 -33.12
CA PRO A 65 15.59 -14.68 -33.92
C PRO A 65 14.92 -16.02 -33.63
N HIS A 66 14.48 -16.25 -32.39
CA HIS A 66 13.78 -17.46 -31.99
C HIS A 66 12.25 -17.30 -31.98
N ARG A 67 11.69 -16.34 -32.74
CA ARG A 67 10.24 -16.16 -32.85
C ARG A 67 9.50 -17.44 -33.20
N CYS A 68 8.33 -17.62 -32.62
CA CYS A 68 7.43 -18.71 -32.98
C CYS A 68 6.75 -18.41 -34.33
N LEU A 69 6.29 -19.46 -35.02
CA LEU A 69 5.48 -19.27 -36.23
C LEU A 69 4.04 -18.96 -35.84
N ASN A 70 3.54 -17.84 -36.37
CA ASN A 70 2.14 -17.43 -36.20
C ASN A 70 1.25 -18.13 -37.22
N ALA A 71 -0.03 -18.34 -36.88
CA ALA A 71 -1.00 -18.95 -37.79
C ALA A 71 -1.14 -18.20 -39.14
N LEU A 72 -0.97 -16.87 -39.14
CA LEU A 72 -0.99 -16.02 -40.34
C LEU A 72 0.32 -16.11 -41.17
N ASP A 73 1.45 -16.36 -40.52
CA ASP A 73 2.74 -16.51 -41.21
C ASP A 73 2.88 -17.93 -41.78
N ALA A 74 2.30 -18.93 -41.10
CA ALA A 74 2.25 -20.32 -41.57
C ALA A 74 1.47 -20.46 -42.89
N THR A 75 0.37 -19.70 -43.07
CA THR A 75 -0.38 -19.66 -44.33
C THR A 75 0.36 -18.90 -45.43
N ARG A 76 1.10 -17.83 -45.10
CA ARG A 76 1.90 -17.06 -46.06
C ARG A 76 3.16 -17.78 -46.54
N LEU A 77 3.79 -18.58 -45.68
CA LEU A 77 5.03 -19.31 -45.99
C LEU A 77 4.81 -20.56 -46.85
N GLY A 78 3.57 -20.88 -47.24
CA GLY A 78 3.27 -21.97 -48.17
C GLY A 78 3.84 -23.33 -47.75
N LEU A 79 4.04 -23.55 -46.45
CA LEU A 79 4.63 -24.79 -45.94
C LEU A 79 3.70 -25.96 -46.26
N GLN A 80 4.08 -26.74 -47.28
CA GLN A 80 3.33 -27.84 -47.92
C GLN A 80 3.12 -29.09 -47.05
N HIS A 81 3.43 -29.04 -45.75
CA HIS A 81 3.08 -30.14 -44.85
C HIS A 81 1.78 -29.80 -44.14
N PRO A 82 0.77 -30.70 -44.15
CA PRO A 82 -0.49 -30.50 -43.45
C PRO A 82 -0.18 -30.56 -41.95
N ARG A 83 0.32 -29.46 -41.38
CA ARG A 83 0.31 -29.29 -39.93
C ARG A 83 -1.17 -29.33 -39.53
N PRO A 84 -1.52 -30.11 -38.49
CA PRO A 84 -2.90 -30.27 -38.09
C PRO A 84 -3.52 -28.89 -37.88
N ALA A 85 -4.79 -28.74 -38.29
CA ALA A 85 -5.54 -27.52 -38.05
C ALA A 85 -5.29 -27.05 -36.62
N PRO A 86 -5.02 -25.74 -36.39
CA PRO A 86 -4.50 -25.26 -35.12
C PRO A 86 -5.45 -25.69 -33.99
N HIS A 87 -5.00 -26.68 -33.22
CA HIS A 87 -5.80 -27.28 -32.16
C HIS A 87 -5.70 -26.39 -30.91
N PRO A 88 -6.77 -26.22 -30.12
CA PRO A 88 -6.72 -25.41 -28.91
C PRO A 88 -5.63 -25.86 -27.94
N ASP A 89 -5.41 -27.17 -27.81
CA ASP A 89 -4.42 -27.74 -26.89
C ASP A 89 -2.97 -27.53 -27.33
N THR A 90 -2.72 -27.16 -28.59
CA THR A 90 -1.38 -26.90 -29.13
C THR A 90 -1.12 -25.42 -29.41
N THR A 91 -2.12 -24.57 -29.25
CA THR A 91 -2.02 -23.14 -29.51
C THR A 91 -1.61 -22.40 -28.24
N HIS A 92 -0.38 -21.87 -28.22
CA HIS A 92 0.13 -21.06 -27.12
C HIS A 92 0.07 -19.58 -27.45
N TYR A 93 -0.32 -18.76 -26.48
CA TYR A 93 -0.26 -17.30 -26.54
C TYR A 93 0.98 -16.84 -25.78
N ALA A 94 1.96 -16.30 -26.50
CA ALA A 94 3.22 -15.85 -25.93
C ALA A 94 3.23 -14.32 -25.75
N PHE A 95 3.72 -13.89 -24.59
CA PHE A 95 3.87 -12.49 -24.22
C PHE A 95 5.30 -12.27 -23.73
N GLN A 96 5.99 -11.28 -24.30
CA GLN A 96 7.33 -10.87 -23.86
C GLN A 96 7.26 -9.42 -23.38
N VAL A 97 7.75 -9.19 -22.17
CA VAL A 97 7.68 -7.88 -21.54
C VAL A 97 9.06 -7.52 -20.95
N PRO A 98 9.58 -6.30 -21.19
CA PRO A 98 8.99 -5.21 -21.97
C PRO A 98 8.92 -5.50 -23.49
N VAL A 99 7.97 -4.87 -24.18
CA VAL A 99 7.78 -5.01 -25.64
C VAL A 99 8.78 -4.11 -26.37
N GLY A 100 9.68 -4.72 -27.13
CA GLY A 100 10.89 -4.08 -27.66
C GLY A 100 10.80 -3.40 -29.03
N ASP A 101 9.64 -2.90 -29.48
CA ASP A 101 9.52 -2.46 -30.89
C ASP A 101 9.86 -0.98 -31.17
N THR A 102 9.76 -0.04 -30.24
CA THR A 102 10.12 1.37 -30.51
C THR A 102 10.41 2.16 -29.22
N SER A 103 11.61 2.74 -29.15
CA SER A 103 12.10 3.84 -28.28
C SER A 103 11.51 3.96 -26.86
N GLU A 104 12.19 3.33 -25.89
CA GLU A 104 12.78 3.97 -24.68
C GLU A 104 13.14 2.93 -23.61
N GLU A 105 12.47 1.76 -23.57
CA GLU A 105 12.69 0.75 -22.53
C GLU A 105 12.89 -0.65 -23.12
N VAL A 106 14.15 -1.00 -23.43
CA VAL A 106 14.55 -2.34 -23.92
C VAL A 106 14.55 -3.39 -22.79
N SER A 107 14.55 -2.94 -21.54
CA SER A 107 14.61 -3.80 -20.35
C SER A 107 13.93 -3.15 -19.14
N TYR A 108 13.30 -3.96 -18.29
CA TYR A 108 12.82 -3.52 -16.99
C TYR A 108 13.97 -3.06 -16.09
N SER A 109 13.70 -2.03 -15.30
CA SER A 109 14.61 -1.53 -14.28
C SER A 109 14.25 -2.13 -12.92
N ARG A 110 15.25 -2.38 -12.07
CA ARG A 110 15.06 -2.91 -10.71
C ARG A 110 14.32 -1.95 -9.79
N TRP A 111 14.21 -0.68 -10.17
CA TRP A 111 13.39 0.32 -9.48
C TRP A 111 11.89 0.04 -9.59
N GLN A 112 11.47 -0.80 -10.53
CA GLN A 112 10.07 -1.17 -10.77
C GLN A 112 9.72 -2.43 -9.98
N TRP A 113 9.70 -2.39 -8.64
CA TRP A 113 9.70 -3.61 -7.80
C TRP A 113 8.64 -4.67 -8.07
N SER A 114 7.45 -4.32 -8.55
CA SER A 114 6.38 -5.30 -8.75
C SER A 114 5.82 -5.26 -10.16
N LEU A 115 5.30 -6.41 -10.59
CA LEU A 115 4.67 -6.63 -11.87
C LEU A 115 3.44 -7.51 -11.70
N TYR A 116 2.28 -6.98 -12.06
CA TYR A 116 1.02 -7.70 -12.08
C TYR A 116 0.56 -7.88 -13.53
N GLY A 117 -0.07 -9.02 -13.84
CA GLY A 117 -0.62 -9.30 -15.16
C GLY A 117 -2.10 -9.63 -15.07
N VAL A 118 -2.91 -8.85 -15.79
CA VAL A 118 -4.36 -9.02 -15.86
C VAL A 118 -4.75 -9.45 -17.27
N LEU A 119 -5.40 -10.61 -17.37
CA LEU A 119 -5.86 -11.22 -18.61
C LEU A 119 -7.21 -10.64 -19.03
N HIS A 120 -7.30 -10.24 -20.30
CA HIS A 120 -8.53 -9.87 -20.98
C HIS A 120 -8.72 -10.78 -22.19
N LEU A 121 -9.88 -11.45 -22.25
CA LEU A 121 -10.22 -12.36 -23.35
C LEU A 121 -11.25 -11.69 -24.26
N SER A 122 -10.96 -11.68 -25.56
CA SER A 122 -11.91 -11.23 -26.59
C SER A 122 -12.39 -12.43 -27.40
N LEU A 123 -13.68 -12.72 -27.31
CA LEU A 123 -14.31 -13.87 -27.96
C LEU A 123 -15.22 -13.40 -29.10
N LEU A 124 -15.26 -14.17 -30.19
CA LEU A 124 -16.23 -14.02 -31.26
C LEU A 124 -17.38 -15.00 -31.05
N HIS A 125 -18.60 -14.51 -31.21
CA HIS A 125 -19.78 -15.37 -31.27
C HIS A 125 -19.74 -16.18 -32.57
N ASN A 126 -19.58 -17.50 -32.44
CA ASN A 126 -19.94 -18.43 -33.49
C ASN A 126 -21.34 -18.98 -33.17
N THR A 127 -22.12 -19.37 -34.19
CA THR A 127 -23.53 -19.79 -34.09
C THR A 127 -23.71 -21.12 -33.32
N GLY A 128 -23.33 -21.15 -32.06
CA GLY A 128 -23.43 -22.27 -31.14
C GLY A 128 -24.02 -21.85 -29.80
N TYR A 129 -24.55 -22.82 -29.07
CA TYR A 129 -25.22 -22.64 -27.79
C TYR A 129 -24.23 -22.18 -26.70
N TRP A 130 -24.14 -20.87 -26.48
CA TRP A 130 -23.57 -20.32 -25.25
C TRP A 130 -24.66 -20.33 -24.18
N THR A 131 -24.39 -20.94 -23.02
CA THR A 131 -25.41 -21.21 -22.00
C THR A 131 -25.80 -20.01 -21.14
N GLY A 132 -25.32 -18.79 -21.43
CA GLY A 132 -25.69 -17.57 -20.69
C GLY A 132 -25.26 -17.52 -19.21
N GLN A 133 -24.90 -18.67 -18.63
CA GLN A 133 -24.26 -18.81 -17.34
C GLN A 133 -22.74 -18.75 -17.56
N GLY A 134 -22.05 -17.80 -16.90
CA GLY A 134 -20.62 -17.62 -17.08
C GLY A 134 -19.85 -18.93 -16.91
N SER A 135 -19.17 -19.35 -17.98
CA SER A 135 -18.36 -20.56 -18.01
C SER A 135 -16.97 -20.29 -17.43
N PRO A 136 -16.51 -21.02 -16.40
CA PRO A 136 -15.15 -20.83 -15.88
C PRO A 136 -14.12 -21.17 -16.96
N VAL A 137 -13.10 -20.32 -17.11
CA VAL A 137 -12.02 -20.49 -18.09
C VAL A 137 -10.80 -21.05 -17.40
N THR A 138 -10.32 -22.19 -17.87
CA THR A 138 -9.07 -22.80 -17.41
C THR A 138 -7.90 -22.24 -18.21
N VAL A 139 -6.93 -21.66 -17.50
CA VAL A 139 -5.76 -21.02 -18.09
C VAL A 139 -4.51 -21.71 -17.56
N VAL A 140 -3.66 -22.21 -18.44
CA VAL A 140 -2.35 -22.76 -18.05
C VAL A 140 -1.30 -21.71 -18.36
N ALA A 141 -0.74 -21.11 -17.31
CA ALA A 141 0.24 -20.05 -17.42
C ALA A 141 1.63 -20.54 -17.01
N ARG A 142 2.64 -20.17 -17.80
CA ARG A 142 4.06 -20.43 -17.52
C ARG A 142 4.81 -19.11 -17.59
N LEU A 143 5.52 -18.78 -16.51
CA LEU A 143 6.29 -17.56 -16.39
C LEU A 143 7.78 -17.91 -16.34
N ALA A 144 8.56 -17.22 -17.17
CA ALA A 144 10.01 -17.28 -17.19
C ALA A 144 10.63 -15.89 -17.16
N HIS A 145 11.91 -15.86 -16.79
CA HIS A 145 12.75 -14.68 -16.90
C HIS A 145 13.94 -14.93 -17.81
N GLY A 146 14.42 -13.87 -18.44
CA GLY A 146 15.63 -13.85 -19.26
C GLY A 146 16.72 -12.99 -18.63
N SER A 147 17.98 -13.32 -18.90
CA SER A 147 19.15 -12.56 -18.41
C SER A 147 19.57 -11.46 -19.39
N THR A 148 20.35 -10.50 -18.89
CA THR A 148 20.95 -9.43 -19.70
C THR A 148 21.86 -10.04 -20.78
N GLY A 149 21.69 -9.62 -22.04
CA GLY A 149 22.48 -10.12 -23.17
C GLY A 149 22.08 -11.50 -23.73
N ALA A 150 21.28 -12.29 -23.00
CA ALA A 150 20.79 -13.59 -23.44
C ALA A 150 19.27 -13.76 -23.19
N PRO A 151 18.41 -12.98 -23.87
CA PRO A 151 16.96 -13.01 -23.62
C PRO A 151 16.30 -14.36 -23.96
N TYR A 152 16.97 -15.20 -24.77
CA TYR A 152 16.50 -16.54 -25.18
C TYR A 152 17.06 -17.68 -24.32
N ASN A 153 17.79 -17.36 -23.24
CA ASN A 153 18.15 -18.32 -22.21
C ASN A 153 17.20 -18.11 -21.02
N THR A 154 16.03 -18.74 -21.10
CA THR A 154 14.91 -18.51 -20.20
C THR A 154 14.83 -19.57 -19.12
N THR A 155 14.80 -19.12 -17.86
CA THR A 155 14.64 -19.96 -16.68
C THR A 155 13.20 -19.87 -16.17
N LEU A 156 12.63 -21.01 -15.76
CA LEU A 156 11.26 -21.10 -15.25
C LEU A 156 11.18 -20.45 -13.85
N LEU A 157 10.30 -19.46 -13.67
CA LEU A 157 9.97 -18.91 -12.35
C LEU A 157 8.82 -19.66 -11.70
N ALA A 158 7.73 -19.81 -12.45
CA ALA A 158 6.51 -20.40 -11.94
C ALA A 158 5.71 -21.03 -13.08
N GLN A 159 5.04 -22.13 -12.75
CA GLN A 159 4.08 -22.79 -13.62
C GLN A 159 2.83 -23.11 -12.80
N SER A 160 1.66 -22.76 -13.33
CA SER A 160 0.40 -23.02 -12.66
C SER A 160 -0.67 -23.46 -13.66
N TYR A 161 -1.50 -24.39 -13.20
CA TYR A 161 -2.71 -24.83 -13.87
C TYR A 161 -3.88 -24.06 -13.24
N GLN A 162 -4.21 -22.90 -13.80
CA GLN A 162 -5.18 -21.98 -13.22
C GLN A 162 -6.59 -22.29 -13.72
N ASN A 163 -7.59 -22.05 -12.87
CA ASN A 163 -9.00 -21.97 -13.25
C ASN A 163 -9.55 -20.60 -12.81
N PRO A 164 -9.10 -19.47 -13.39
CA PRO A 164 -9.72 -18.20 -13.06
C PRO A 164 -11.20 -18.23 -13.49
N PRO A 165 -12.15 -17.89 -12.60
CA PRO A 165 -13.54 -17.76 -13.00
C PRO A 165 -13.69 -16.49 -13.85
N VAL A 166 -13.47 -16.62 -15.15
CA VAL A 166 -13.66 -15.55 -16.12
C VAL A 166 -15.12 -15.56 -16.58
N TYR A 167 -15.90 -14.59 -16.11
CA TYR A 167 -17.29 -14.43 -16.50
C TYR A 167 -17.37 -13.59 -17.78
N CYS A 168 -17.94 -14.13 -18.86
CA CYS A 168 -18.10 -13.39 -20.11
C CYS A 168 -19.51 -12.81 -20.25
N SER A 169 -19.62 -11.56 -20.68
CA SER A 169 -20.89 -10.90 -21.00
C SER A 169 -20.89 -10.43 -22.45
N ASN A 170 -22.09 -10.31 -23.03
CA ASN A 170 -22.25 -9.90 -24.42
C ASN A 170 -22.14 -8.37 -24.53
N VAL A 171 -21.26 -7.87 -25.40
CA VAL A 171 -21.15 -6.43 -25.67
C VAL A 171 -21.86 -6.14 -27.00
N LEU A 172 -23.04 -5.56 -26.90
CA LEU A 172 -23.93 -5.24 -28.01
C LEU A 172 -23.59 -3.88 -28.65
N TYR A 173 -22.40 -3.69 -29.20
CA TYR A 173 -22.14 -2.51 -30.05
C TYR A 173 -21.31 -2.83 -31.30
N HIS A 174 -21.86 -2.39 -32.44
CA HIS A 174 -21.41 -2.46 -33.84
C HIS A 174 -21.65 -3.80 -34.58
N THR A 175 -22.88 -3.90 -35.08
CA THR A 175 -23.32 -4.82 -36.13
C THR A 175 -22.64 -4.54 -37.47
N TYR A 176 -21.52 -5.23 -37.74
CA TYR A 176 -21.14 -5.70 -39.08
C TYR A 176 -20.20 -6.91 -38.90
N ARG A 177 -20.67 -8.12 -39.26
CA ARG A 177 -19.99 -9.44 -39.12
C ARG A 177 -19.78 -9.98 -37.69
N GLY A 178 -20.87 -10.08 -36.91
CA GLY A 178 -20.95 -10.92 -35.70
C GLY A 178 -20.87 -10.18 -34.36
N HIS A 179 -21.41 -10.80 -33.29
CA HIS A 179 -21.36 -10.28 -31.92
C HIS A 179 -20.00 -10.58 -31.26
N ARG A 180 -19.47 -9.64 -30.48
CA ARG A 180 -18.24 -9.81 -29.66
C ARG A 180 -18.64 -9.96 -28.19
N PHE A 181 -17.96 -10.86 -27.48
CA PHE A 181 -18.04 -10.92 -26.03
C PHE A 181 -16.75 -10.38 -25.44
N ASP A 182 -16.89 -9.52 -24.44
CA ASP A 182 -15.80 -9.14 -23.57
C ASP A 182 -15.98 -9.87 -22.24
N CYS A 183 -14.90 -10.51 -21.82
CA CYS A 183 -14.89 -11.23 -20.57
C CYS A 183 -14.36 -10.37 -19.43
N ALA A 184 -14.87 -10.62 -18.22
CA ALA A 184 -14.35 -10.05 -17.00
C ALA A 184 -12.86 -10.36 -16.88
N SER A 185 -12.10 -9.33 -16.51
CA SER A 185 -10.65 -9.42 -16.35
C SER A 185 -10.28 -10.40 -15.23
N ALA A 186 -9.20 -11.15 -15.42
CA ALA A 186 -8.68 -12.07 -14.38
C ALA A 186 -7.19 -11.85 -14.15
N VAL A 187 -6.78 -11.80 -12.89
CA VAL A 187 -5.35 -11.72 -12.56
C VAL A 187 -4.70 -13.07 -12.83
N VAL A 188 -3.71 -13.09 -13.74
CA VAL A 188 -2.99 -14.31 -14.14
C VAL A 188 -1.62 -14.41 -13.51
N MET A 189 -1.02 -13.30 -13.08
CA MET A 189 0.27 -13.31 -12.38
C MET A 189 0.42 -12.13 -11.43
N MET A 190 1.09 -12.37 -10.30
CA MET A 190 1.50 -11.35 -9.34
C MET A 190 2.95 -11.58 -8.95
N LEU A 191 3.84 -10.67 -9.35
CA LEU A 191 5.26 -10.73 -9.01
C LEU A 191 5.62 -9.53 -8.13
N HIS A 192 6.12 -9.81 -6.92
CA HIS A 192 6.46 -8.80 -5.91
C HIS A 192 7.93 -8.36 -5.93
N SER A 193 8.72 -8.91 -6.86
CA SER A 193 10.11 -8.51 -7.10
C SER A 193 10.44 -8.59 -8.59
N LEU A 194 10.76 -7.45 -9.19
CA LEU A 194 11.14 -7.33 -10.60
C LEU A 194 12.66 -7.16 -10.74
N HIS A 195 13.38 -8.26 -10.53
CA HIS A 195 14.85 -8.23 -10.55
C HIS A 195 15.44 -8.36 -11.96
N HIS A 196 14.72 -9.01 -12.89
CA HIS A 196 15.24 -9.36 -14.21
C HIS A 196 14.82 -8.37 -15.30
N PRO A 197 15.61 -8.23 -16.39
CA PRO A 197 15.32 -7.25 -17.44
C PRO A 197 14.14 -7.65 -18.34
N THR A 198 13.88 -8.95 -18.52
CA THR A 198 12.88 -9.46 -19.45
C THR A 198 12.12 -10.62 -18.85
N TYR A 199 10.81 -10.63 -19.04
CA TYR A 199 9.91 -11.70 -18.62
C TYR A 199 9.14 -12.25 -19.81
N LEU A 200 8.92 -13.56 -19.80
CA LEU A 200 8.20 -14.29 -20.82
C LEU A 200 7.04 -15.03 -20.18
N LEU A 201 5.83 -14.72 -20.61
CA LEU A 201 4.59 -15.34 -20.14
C LEU A 201 3.98 -16.12 -21.30
N ASN A 202 3.82 -17.43 -21.12
CA ASN A 202 3.15 -18.31 -22.08
C ASN A 202 1.84 -18.79 -21.48
N ILE A 203 0.75 -18.54 -22.20
CA ILE A 203 -0.60 -18.91 -21.81
C ILE A 203 -1.13 -19.96 -22.77
N LEU A 204 -1.69 -21.04 -22.23
CA LEU A 204 -2.41 -22.08 -22.96
C LEU A 204 -3.85 -22.14 -22.44
N LEU A 205 -4.81 -22.31 -23.35
CA LEU A 205 -6.23 -22.50 -23.04
C LEU A 205 -6.62 -23.93 -23.44
N PRO A 206 -6.34 -24.94 -22.60
CA PRO A 206 -6.52 -26.33 -23.00
C PRO A 206 -7.99 -26.75 -22.89
N THR A 207 -8.44 -27.59 -23.82
CA THR A 207 -9.73 -28.28 -23.77
C THR A 207 -9.72 -29.49 -22.83
N ARG A 208 -8.53 -29.97 -22.48
CA ARG A 208 -8.30 -31.06 -21.53
C ARG A 208 -7.14 -30.71 -20.61
N LEU A 209 -7.33 -30.84 -19.30
CA LEU A 209 -6.20 -30.64 -18.38
C LEU A 209 -5.10 -31.68 -18.63
N PRO A 210 -3.83 -31.26 -18.71
CA PRO A 210 -2.72 -32.19 -18.81
C PRO A 210 -2.66 -33.07 -17.56
N GLY A 211 -2.66 -34.39 -17.74
CA GLY A 211 -2.65 -35.36 -16.63
C GLY A 211 -4.03 -35.68 -16.03
N SER A 212 -5.13 -35.14 -16.54
CA SER A 212 -6.49 -35.46 -16.11
C SER A 212 -7.42 -35.80 -17.28
N SER A 213 -8.45 -36.63 -17.03
CA SER A 213 -9.53 -36.86 -17.99
C SER A 213 -10.59 -35.75 -18.00
N ARG A 214 -10.48 -34.76 -17.10
CA ARG A 214 -11.42 -33.64 -16.98
C ARG A 214 -11.30 -32.71 -18.20
N ARG A 215 -12.43 -32.51 -18.88
CA ARG A 215 -12.57 -31.54 -19.97
C ARG A 215 -12.83 -30.15 -19.39
N THR A 216 -12.19 -29.14 -19.98
CA THR A 216 -12.27 -27.73 -19.59
C THR A 216 -12.44 -26.86 -20.82
N ASN A 217 -12.82 -25.59 -20.65
CA ASN A 217 -13.00 -24.65 -21.77
C ASN A 217 -13.93 -25.17 -22.88
N ILE A 218 -14.86 -26.06 -22.55
CA ILE A 218 -15.88 -26.55 -23.50
C ILE A 218 -16.85 -25.39 -23.74
N ASN A 219 -17.21 -25.14 -25.00
CA ASN A 219 -18.11 -24.06 -25.41
C ASN A 219 -17.59 -22.63 -25.17
N LEU A 220 -16.26 -22.43 -25.10
CA LEU A 220 -15.62 -21.11 -24.88
C LEU A 220 -15.77 -20.11 -26.07
N GLY A 221 -16.59 -20.40 -27.09
CA GLY A 221 -16.67 -19.60 -28.31
C GLY A 221 -15.35 -19.57 -29.09
N HIS A 222 -15.27 -18.77 -30.15
CA HIS A 222 -14.03 -18.63 -30.92
C HIS A 222 -13.15 -17.52 -30.29
N VAL A 223 -12.03 -17.89 -29.69
CA VAL A 223 -11.05 -16.92 -29.15
C VAL A 223 -10.42 -16.13 -30.29
N LYS A 224 -10.70 -14.82 -30.37
CA LYS A 224 -10.16 -13.93 -31.40
C LYS A 224 -8.75 -13.47 -31.05
N ALA A 225 -8.60 -12.98 -29.82
CA ALA A 225 -7.36 -12.44 -29.30
C ALA A 225 -7.33 -12.56 -27.77
N VAL A 226 -6.12 -12.69 -27.24
CA VAL A 226 -5.84 -12.70 -25.81
C VAL A 226 -4.98 -11.48 -25.52
N TYR A 227 -5.42 -10.63 -24.61
CA TYR A 227 -4.67 -9.46 -24.16
C TYR A 227 -4.27 -9.64 -22.70
N VAL A 228 -3.09 -9.13 -22.34
CA VAL A 228 -2.67 -9.04 -20.95
C VAL A 228 -2.22 -7.62 -20.68
N THR A 229 -2.82 -7.00 -19.66
CA THR A 229 -2.41 -5.70 -19.15
C THR A 229 -1.41 -5.91 -18.02
N PHE A 230 -0.19 -5.43 -18.25
CA PHE A 230 0.91 -5.48 -17.30
C PHE A 230 0.96 -4.19 -16.50
N PHE A 231 0.86 -4.29 -15.18
CA PHE A 231 0.99 -3.17 -14.25
C PHE A 231 2.32 -3.27 -13.53
N SER A 232 3.13 -2.24 -13.64
CA SER A 232 4.40 -2.15 -12.91
C SER A 232 4.46 -0.86 -12.11
N VAL A 233 5.14 -0.87 -10.98
CA VAL A 233 5.39 0.39 -10.26
C VAL A 233 6.31 1.28 -11.09
N SER A 234 6.01 2.57 -11.13
CA SER A 234 6.81 3.56 -11.84
C SER A 234 8.19 3.71 -11.19
N ALA A 235 9.25 3.55 -11.98
CA ALA A 235 10.63 3.69 -11.50
C ALA A 235 10.90 5.07 -10.88
N ARG A 236 10.39 6.14 -11.52
CA ARG A 236 10.58 7.52 -11.04
C ARG A 236 9.88 7.75 -9.70
N TYR A 237 8.68 7.20 -9.54
CA TYR A 237 7.95 7.29 -8.27
C TYR A 237 8.75 6.66 -7.13
N MET A 238 9.32 5.46 -7.35
CA MET A 238 10.13 4.78 -6.34
C MET A 238 11.43 5.50 -6.03
N GLN A 239 12.10 6.07 -7.05
CA GLN A 239 13.30 6.88 -6.83
C GLN A 239 13.02 8.10 -5.94
N VAL A 240 11.91 8.81 -6.19
CA VAL A 240 11.51 9.96 -5.37
C VAL A 240 11.14 9.52 -3.96
N LEU A 241 10.36 8.43 -3.81
CA LEU A 241 9.98 7.90 -2.50
C LEU A 241 11.19 7.49 -1.66
N VAL A 242 12.11 6.70 -2.23
CA VAL A 242 13.35 6.29 -1.55
C VAL A 242 14.24 7.49 -1.25
N GLY A 243 14.28 8.48 -2.14
CA GLY A 243 14.97 9.75 -1.88
C GLY A 243 14.42 10.48 -0.65
N LEU A 244 13.08 10.58 -0.52
CA LEU A 244 12.44 11.17 0.65
C LEU A 244 12.70 10.34 1.92
N GLN A 245 12.66 9.01 1.83
CA GLN A 245 13.01 8.11 2.95
C GLN A 245 14.44 8.39 3.45
N CYS A 246 15.42 8.47 2.55
CA CYS A 246 16.81 8.77 2.88
C CYS A 246 17.02 10.14 3.51
N VAL A 247 16.20 11.14 3.17
CA VAL A 247 16.26 12.49 3.79
C VAL A 247 15.57 12.52 5.15
N PHE A 248 14.35 11.98 5.26
CA PHE A 248 13.58 12.05 6.49
C PHE A 248 14.06 11.08 7.56
N PHE A 249 14.65 9.94 7.19
CA PHE A 249 15.18 8.96 8.15
C PHE A 249 16.17 9.57 9.16
N PRO A 250 17.29 10.20 8.73
CA PRO A 250 18.24 10.79 9.68
C PRO A 250 17.64 11.99 10.43
N VAL A 251 16.78 12.78 9.79
CA VAL A 251 16.13 13.94 10.45
C VAL A 251 15.23 13.49 11.60
N VAL A 252 14.34 12.53 11.38
CA VAL A 252 13.44 12.05 12.44
C VAL A 252 14.23 11.28 13.51
N ALA A 253 15.24 10.50 13.11
CA ALA A 253 16.10 9.77 14.07
C ALA A 253 16.87 10.71 15.01
N THR A 254 17.44 11.80 14.47
CA THR A 254 18.16 12.80 15.26
C THR A 254 17.22 13.57 16.20
N LEU A 255 16.01 13.93 15.73
CA LEU A 255 14.98 14.55 16.57
C LEU A 255 14.51 13.61 17.69
N LEU A 256 14.27 12.34 17.39
CA LEU A 256 13.90 11.33 18.38
C LEU A 256 15.01 11.13 19.41
N TRP A 257 16.27 11.08 18.97
CA TRP A 257 17.42 11.01 19.87
C TRP A 257 17.47 12.23 20.78
N HIS A 258 17.35 13.44 20.23
CA HIS A 258 17.37 14.68 21.01
C HIS A 258 16.21 14.74 22.01
N PHE A 259 15.00 14.37 21.58
CA PHE A 259 13.82 14.26 22.46
C PHE A 259 14.05 13.28 23.61
N ARG A 260 14.57 12.09 23.32
CA ARG A 260 14.90 11.06 24.33
C ARG A 260 15.94 11.56 25.32
N GLN A 261 16.98 12.26 24.85
CA GLN A 261 17.98 12.87 25.72
C GLN A 261 17.39 13.98 26.59
N GLY A 262 16.51 14.80 26.02
CA GLY A 262 15.76 15.84 26.75
C GLY A 262 14.95 15.24 27.90
N VAL A 263 14.15 14.21 27.63
CA VAL A 263 13.30 13.53 28.64
C VAL A 263 14.14 12.90 29.75
N LYS A 264 15.27 12.25 29.41
CA LYS A 264 16.17 11.62 30.39
C LYS A 264 16.84 12.60 31.35
N ARG A 265 17.01 13.86 30.96
CA ARG A 265 17.64 14.90 31.81
C ARG A 265 16.69 15.43 32.89
N LEU A 266 15.39 15.14 32.82
CA LEU A 266 14.47 15.54 33.87
C LEU A 266 14.52 14.55 35.04
N PRO A 267 14.47 15.02 36.29
CA PRO A 267 14.45 14.16 37.48
C PRO A 267 13.10 13.45 37.72
N ARG A 268 12.23 13.35 36.70
CA ARG A 268 10.90 12.74 36.79
C ARG A 268 10.77 11.58 35.82
N ASN A 269 9.88 10.65 36.13
CA ASN A 269 9.47 9.61 35.19
C ASN A 269 8.82 10.21 33.93
N PRO A 270 8.96 9.54 32.77
CA PRO A 270 8.34 9.99 31.53
C PRO A 270 6.81 9.99 31.66
N THR A 271 6.18 11.02 31.13
CA THR A 271 4.72 11.11 31.09
C THR A 271 4.16 10.22 29.99
N HIS A 272 2.90 9.78 30.12
CA HIS A 272 2.24 8.97 29.09
C HIS A 272 2.24 9.63 27.70
N LEU A 273 2.13 10.97 27.63
CA LEU A 273 2.24 11.71 26.36
C LEU A 273 3.63 11.52 25.73
N GLU A 274 4.70 11.64 26.52
CA GLU A 274 6.08 11.48 26.03
C GLU A 274 6.33 10.05 25.54
N CYS A 275 5.75 9.04 26.20
CA CYS A 275 5.81 7.65 25.75
C CYS A 275 5.06 7.45 24.43
N CYS A 276 3.84 8.00 24.29
CA CYS A 276 3.06 7.89 23.04
C CYS A 276 3.76 8.60 21.87
N LEU A 277 4.34 9.78 22.10
CA LEU A 277 5.12 10.51 21.10
C LEU A 277 6.38 9.76 20.70
N ALA A 278 7.07 9.14 21.66
CA ALA A 278 8.24 8.32 21.35
C ALA A 278 7.85 7.07 20.55
N LEU A 279 6.73 6.41 20.86
CA LEU A 279 6.21 5.28 20.08
C LEU A 279 5.89 5.70 18.65
N LEU A 280 5.22 6.84 18.46
CA LEU A 280 4.93 7.41 17.14
C LEU A 280 6.21 7.71 16.34
N ALA A 281 7.23 8.27 16.99
CA ALA A 281 8.51 8.57 16.35
C ALA A 281 9.31 7.29 16.01
N VAL A 282 9.28 6.27 16.88
CA VAL A 282 9.91 4.96 16.62
C VAL A 282 9.23 4.27 15.43
N SER A 283 7.90 4.26 15.38
CA SER A 283 7.20 3.65 14.25
C SER A 283 7.44 4.38 12.93
N LEU A 284 7.52 5.72 12.97
CA LEU A 284 7.85 6.53 11.79
C LEU A 284 9.31 6.32 11.33
N THR A 285 10.27 6.26 12.25
CA THR A 285 11.68 5.96 11.87
C THR A 285 11.82 4.57 11.25
N LEU A 286 11.09 3.57 11.75
CA LEU A 286 11.04 2.24 11.15
C LEU A 286 10.47 2.28 9.71
N ARG A 287 9.40 3.06 9.49
CA ARG A 287 8.82 3.26 8.16
C ARG A 287 9.74 4.00 7.20
N ASN A 288 10.54 4.95 7.70
CA ASN A 288 11.49 5.71 6.88
C ASN A 288 12.78 4.96 6.55
N CYS A 289 13.04 3.82 7.19
CA CYS A 289 14.22 3.02 6.92
C CYS A 289 14.19 2.53 5.45
N PRO A 290 15.18 2.89 4.61
CA PRO A 290 15.16 2.60 3.17
C PRO A 290 15.61 1.15 2.86
N VAL A 291 14.95 0.15 3.47
CA VAL A 291 15.22 -1.29 3.25
C VAL A 291 14.96 -1.71 1.80
N GLU A 292 14.08 -0.98 1.15
CA GLU A 292 13.86 -0.82 -0.28
C GLU A 292 15.13 -0.90 -1.14
N VAL A 293 16.21 -0.22 -0.72
CA VAL A 293 17.47 -0.17 -1.47
C VAL A 293 18.10 -1.56 -1.60
N VAL A 294 17.86 -2.46 -0.65
CA VAL A 294 18.37 -3.84 -0.67
C VAL A 294 17.81 -4.60 -1.88
N ALA A 295 16.55 -4.37 -2.26
CA ALA A 295 15.92 -5.04 -3.40
C ALA A 295 16.49 -4.63 -4.77
N LEU A 296 17.30 -3.55 -4.83
CA LEU A 296 18.04 -3.21 -6.05
C LEU A 296 19.25 -4.15 -6.28
N VAL A 297 19.81 -4.69 -5.19
CA VAL A 297 20.99 -5.56 -5.23
C VAL A 297 20.60 -7.02 -5.22
N VAL A 298 19.63 -7.39 -4.37
CA VAL A 298 19.21 -8.77 -4.12
C VAL A 298 17.74 -8.95 -4.51
N ASP A 299 17.38 -10.11 -5.07
CA ASP A 299 15.99 -10.46 -5.33
C ASP A 299 15.26 -10.82 -4.01
N CYS A 300 14.42 -9.89 -3.52
CA CYS A 300 13.76 -9.98 -2.21
C CYS A 300 12.23 -9.86 -2.33
N PRO A 301 11.51 -10.89 -2.80
CA PRO A 301 10.06 -10.83 -2.96
C PRO A 301 9.31 -10.67 -1.63
N TRP A 302 9.87 -11.13 -0.51
CA TRP A 302 9.30 -10.99 0.85
C TRP A 302 9.29 -9.55 1.39
N LEU A 303 9.96 -8.61 0.72
CA LEU A 303 10.03 -7.23 1.15
C LEU A 303 8.64 -6.56 1.21
N VAL A 304 7.70 -6.99 0.36
CA VAL A 304 6.31 -6.50 0.38
C VAL A 304 5.66 -6.66 1.77
N VAL A 305 5.84 -7.82 2.41
CA VAL A 305 5.25 -8.12 3.72
C VAL A 305 5.87 -7.24 4.81
N ILE A 306 7.18 -6.99 4.73
CA ILE A 306 7.85 -6.08 5.67
C ILE A 306 7.33 -4.66 5.48
N ASN A 307 7.11 -4.22 4.25
CA ASN A 307 6.58 -2.88 3.98
C ASN A 307 5.17 -2.71 4.57
N ASP A 308 4.30 -3.71 4.44
CA ASP A 308 2.96 -3.67 5.03
C ASP A 308 3.00 -3.66 6.56
N LEU A 309 3.85 -4.50 7.17
CA LEU A 309 4.03 -4.52 8.62
C LEU A 309 4.51 -3.17 9.16
N ARG A 310 5.48 -2.54 8.49
CA ARG A 310 5.99 -1.21 8.89
C ARG A 310 4.92 -0.13 8.75
N ARG A 311 4.14 -0.16 7.67
CA ARG A 311 3.02 0.77 7.45
C ARG A 311 1.94 0.60 8.52
N ASN A 312 1.52 -0.62 8.79
CA ASN A 312 0.45 -0.92 9.76
C ASN A 312 0.88 -0.62 11.19
N PHE A 313 2.14 -0.88 11.54
CA PHE A 313 2.69 -0.49 12.84
C PHE A 313 2.66 1.03 13.05
N PHE A 314 3.00 1.81 12.02
CA PHE A 314 2.88 3.27 12.08
C PHE A 314 1.43 3.73 12.25
N TYR A 315 0.49 3.17 11.48
CA TYR A 315 -0.92 3.51 11.62
C TYR A 315 -1.43 3.21 13.03
N ALA A 316 -1.14 2.03 13.59
CA ALA A 316 -1.51 1.69 14.96
C ALA A 316 -0.95 2.69 15.98
N ALA A 317 0.34 3.02 15.90
CA ALA A 317 0.98 3.99 16.79
C ALA A 317 0.35 5.40 16.69
N PHE A 318 0.01 5.83 15.47
CA PHE A 318 -0.67 7.11 15.23
C PHE A 318 -2.08 7.13 15.83
N MET A 319 -2.84 6.04 15.70
CA MET A 319 -4.18 5.94 16.30
C MET A 319 -4.11 5.96 17.83
N ILE A 320 -3.17 5.23 18.43
CA ILE A 320 -2.95 5.22 19.88
C ILE A 320 -2.65 6.65 20.37
N PHE A 321 -1.76 7.36 19.69
CA PHE A 321 -1.44 8.75 20.02
C PHE A 321 -2.67 9.66 19.93
N PHE A 322 -3.47 9.54 18.87
CA PHE A 322 -4.63 10.40 18.68
C PHE A 322 -5.72 10.12 19.73
N ILE A 323 -6.01 8.86 20.00
CA ILE A 323 -6.99 8.48 21.03
C ILE A 323 -6.55 9.00 22.39
N TYR A 324 -5.27 8.85 22.74
CA TYR A 324 -4.70 9.42 23.97
C TYR A 324 -4.90 10.94 24.05
N LEU A 325 -4.69 11.69 22.96
CA LEU A 325 -4.96 13.14 22.95
C LEU A 325 -6.44 13.44 23.19
N THR A 326 -7.35 12.76 22.48
CA THR A 326 -8.78 12.99 22.65
C THR A 326 -9.24 12.73 24.08
N ASP A 327 -8.77 11.64 24.69
CA ASP A 327 -9.08 11.28 26.08
C ASP A 327 -8.51 12.29 27.08
N LYS A 328 -7.23 12.66 26.90
CA LYS A 328 -6.55 13.64 27.76
C LYS A 328 -7.34 14.95 27.87
N TYR A 329 -7.92 15.42 26.76
CA TYR A 329 -8.67 16.68 26.72
C TYR A 329 -10.15 16.50 27.10
N ALA A 330 -10.81 15.42 26.66
CA ALA A 330 -12.21 15.11 26.99
C ALA A 330 -12.45 14.54 28.40
N ARG A 331 -11.42 14.47 29.27
CA ARG A 331 -11.53 13.99 30.66
C ARG A 331 -12.72 14.62 31.39
N GLY A 332 -13.63 13.77 31.85
CA GLY A 332 -14.87 14.13 32.58
C GLY A 332 -16.17 14.00 31.78
N VAL A 333 -16.11 13.83 30.46
CA VAL A 333 -17.30 13.71 29.59
C VAL A 333 -17.76 12.26 29.39
N TRP A 334 -16.83 11.30 29.46
CA TRP A 334 -17.09 9.88 29.16
C TRP A 334 -16.83 8.97 30.36
N CYS A 335 -17.59 7.89 30.45
CA CYS A 335 -17.35 6.81 31.41
C CYS A 335 -16.07 6.03 31.01
N GLU A 336 -15.23 5.71 31.99
CA GLU A 336 -13.95 4.99 31.84
C GLU A 336 -14.09 3.64 31.10
N ARG A 337 -15.27 3.03 31.17
CA ARG A 337 -15.58 1.78 30.46
C ARG A 337 -15.76 1.96 28.94
N SER A 338 -16.22 3.12 28.48
CA SER A 338 -16.42 3.45 27.05
C SER A 338 -15.10 3.83 26.36
N THR A 339 -14.16 4.39 27.10
CA THR A 339 -12.81 4.67 26.59
C THR A 339 -12.04 3.38 26.38
N GLN A 340 -12.09 2.46 27.35
CA GLN A 340 -11.41 1.16 27.28
C GLN A 340 -11.97 0.24 26.19
N THR A 341 -13.29 0.20 25.98
CA THR A 341 -13.88 -0.60 24.89
C THR A 341 -13.45 -0.11 23.52
N LEU A 342 -13.37 1.22 23.30
CA LEU A 342 -12.94 1.75 22.02
C LEU A 342 -11.45 1.48 21.75
N ASN A 343 -10.58 1.64 22.75
CA ASN A 343 -9.16 1.32 22.61
C ASN A 343 -8.97 -0.14 22.17
N LEU A 344 -9.72 -1.05 22.81
CA LEU A 344 -9.71 -2.47 22.46
C LEU A 344 -10.21 -2.71 21.03
N THR A 345 -11.28 -2.01 20.59
CA THR A 345 -11.76 -2.16 19.20
C THR A 345 -10.74 -1.68 18.17
N VAL A 346 -9.93 -0.65 18.50
CA VAL A 346 -8.90 -0.12 17.60
C VAL A 346 -7.70 -1.05 17.54
N ALA A 347 -7.27 -1.58 18.68
CA ALA A 347 -6.22 -2.59 18.74
C ALA A 347 -6.62 -3.85 17.98
N CYS A 348 -7.84 -4.37 18.20
CA CYS A 348 -8.36 -5.52 17.47
C CYS A 348 -8.54 -5.23 15.97
N GLY A 349 -9.10 -4.06 15.61
CA GLY A 349 -9.33 -3.69 14.21
C GLY A 349 -8.03 -3.56 13.42
N SER A 350 -7.03 -2.88 13.97
CA SER A 350 -5.70 -2.76 13.35
C SER A 350 -4.99 -4.11 13.23
N ALA A 351 -5.10 -4.98 14.24
CA ALA A 351 -4.56 -6.34 14.19
C ALA A 351 -5.23 -7.20 13.10
N VAL A 352 -6.56 -7.10 12.95
CA VAL A 352 -7.30 -7.82 11.90
C VAL A 352 -6.90 -7.34 10.51
N VAL A 353 -6.83 -6.02 10.29
CA VAL A 353 -6.39 -5.47 9.00
C VAL A 353 -4.98 -5.94 8.65
N ALA A 354 -4.05 -5.89 9.61
CA ALA A 354 -2.69 -6.37 9.42
C ALA A 354 -2.63 -7.88 9.12
N ALA A 355 -3.42 -8.70 9.83
CA ALA A 355 -3.49 -10.14 9.59
C ALA A 355 -4.02 -10.46 8.19
N VAL A 356 -5.07 -9.76 7.74
CA VAL A 356 -5.63 -9.96 6.39
C VAL A 356 -4.64 -9.54 5.30
N GLU A 357 -3.97 -8.41 5.45
CA GLU A 357 -2.93 -7.96 4.50
C GLU A 357 -1.78 -8.96 4.40
N VAL A 358 -1.21 -9.32 5.55
CA VAL A 358 -0.06 -10.23 5.60
C VAL A 358 -0.41 -11.61 5.05
N THR A 359 -1.57 -12.16 5.41
CA THR A 359 -2.01 -13.46 4.88
C THR A 359 -2.24 -13.44 3.37
N ALA A 360 -2.81 -12.36 2.83
CA ALA A 360 -3.01 -12.20 1.39
C ALA A 360 -1.68 -12.14 0.63
N HIS A 361 -0.72 -11.34 1.10
CA HIS A 361 0.59 -11.23 0.44
C HIS A 361 1.49 -12.44 0.64
N VAL A 362 1.44 -13.11 1.79
CA VAL A 362 2.15 -14.39 1.98
C VAL A 362 1.59 -15.46 1.03
N GLY A 363 0.28 -15.51 0.85
CA GLY A 363 -0.36 -16.41 -0.13
C GLY A 363 0.11 -16.15 -1.56
N SER A 364 0.18 -14.88 -1.98
CA SER A 364 0.64 -14.51 -3.32
C SER A 364 2.15 -14.74 -3.53
N LEU A 365 2.96 -14.69 -2.47
CA LEU A 365 4.38 -15.02 -2.52
C LEU A 365 4.63 -16.51 -2.72
N LEU A 366 3.88 -17.37 -2.01
CA LEU A 366 3.99 -18.82 -2.16
C LEU A 366 3.50 -19.28 -3.54
N HIS A 367 2.46 -18.64 -4.06
CA HIS A 367 1.86 -18.99 -5.33
C HIS A 367 1.59 -17.74 -6.19
N PRO A 368 2.59 -17.23 -6.94
CA PRO A 368 2.46 -16.01 -7.76
C PRO A 368 1.48 -16.15 -8.92
N LEU A 369 1.08 -17.39 -9.22
CA LEU A 369 0.14 -17.78 -10.27
C LEU A 369 -1.10 -18.49 -9.70
N ALA A 370 -1.40 -18.39 -8.39
CA ALA A 370 -2.64 -18.94 -7.84
C ALA A 370 -3.84 -18.04 -8.15
N PRO A 371 -5.04 -18.63 -8.39
CA PRO A 371 -6.25 -17.84 -8.60
C PRO A 371 -6.61 -17.09 -7.31
N SER A 372 -6.66 -15.77 -7.38
CA SER A 372 -7.33 -14.95 -6.37
C SER A 372 -8.83 -15.18 -6.50
N HIS A 373 -9.54 -15.57 -5.44
CA HIS A 373 -11.00 -15.69 -5.47
C HIS A 373 -11.64 -14.29 -5.41
N PRO A 374 -12.18 -13.75 -6.52
CA PRO A 374 -12.69 -12.39 -6.56
C PRO A 374 -13.77 -12.08 -5.48
N PRO A 375 -14.77 -12.93 -5.19
CA PRO A 375 -15.81 -12.52 -4.23
C PRO A 375 -15.29 -12.32 -2.80
N ILE A 376 -14.29 -13.09 -2.37
CA ILE A 376 -13.76 -13.03 -1.01
C ILE A 376 -12.89 -11.79 -0.80
N HIS A 377 -12.00 -11.50 -1.77
CA HIS A 377 -11.17 -10.29 -1.70
C HIS A 377 -12.01 -9.02 -1.75
N LEU A 378 -13.07 -8.99 -2.57
CA LEU A 378 -13.99 -7.84 -2.62
C LEU A 378 -14.70 -7.66 -1.28
N ALA A 379 -15.29 -8.72 -0.73
CA ALA A 379 -16.00 -8.68 0.54
C ALA A 379 -15.10 -8.20 1.69
N LEU A 380 -13.86 -8.69 1.76
CA LEU A 380 -12.87 -8.25 2.74
C LEU A 380 -12.49 -6.77 2.55
N SER A 381 -12.31 -6.33 1.30
CA SER A 381 -11.99 -4.92 1.01
C SER A 381 -13.14 -3.96 1.38
N LEU A 382 -14.39 -4.35 1.11
CA LEU A 382 -15.58 -3.58 1.47
C LEU A 382 -15.76 -3.54 2.98
N LEU A 383 -15.54 -4.68 3.67
CA LEU A 383 -15.58 -4.73 5.13
C LEU A 383 -14.55 -3.78 5.76
N MET A 384 -13.31 -3.77 5.25
CA MET A 384 -12.28 -2.83 5.71
C MET A 384 -12.71 -1.37 5.50
N LEU A 385 -13.33 -1.04 4.37
CA LEU A 385 -13.81 0.31 4.10
C LEU A 385 -14.92 0.76 5.07
N VAL A 386 -15.87 -0.13 5.36
CA VAL A 386 -16.92 0.12 6.36
C VAL A 386 -16.33 0.31 7.75
N MET A 387 -15.34 -0.51 8.13
CA MET A 387 -14.65 -0.40 9.42
C MET A 387 -13.92 0.95 9.56
N VAL A 388 -13.22 1.39 8.52
CA VAL A 388 -12.53 2.69 8.51
C VAL A 388 -13.55 3.84 8.62
N ALA A 389 -14.66 3.78 7.88
CA ALA A 389 -15.70 4.80 7.94
C ALA A 389 -16.35 4.90 9.33
N ALA A 390 -16.74 3.77 9.92
CA ALA A 390 -17.30 3.72 11.28
C ALA A 390 -16.31 4.26 12.31
N PHE A 391 -15.03 3.91 12.16
CA PHE A 391 -13.97 4.39 13.02
C PHE A 391 -13.75 5.92 12.90
N LEU A 392 -13.76 6.47 11.69
CA LEU A 392 -13.67 7.93 11.48
C LEU A 392 -14.82 8.68 12.13
N VAL A 393 -16.04 8.15 12.05
CA VAL A 393 -17.23 8.74 12.71
C VAL A 393 -17.07 8.73 14.24
N ALA A 394 -16.64 7.62 14.83
CA ALA A 394 -16.42 7.54 16.28
C ALA A 394 -15.35 8.55 16.74
N LEU A 395 -14.28 8.69 15.94
CA LEU A 395 -13.18 9.58 16.23
C LEU A 395 -13.56 11.06 16.08
N THR A 396 -14.35 11.41 15.05
CA THR A 396 -14.83 12.78 14.87
C THR A 396 -15.71 13.22 16.05
N LEU A 397 -16.63 12.37 16.49
CA LEU A 397 -17.46 12.64 17.67
C LEU A 397 -16.62 12.90 18.92
N ARG A 398 -15.58 12.08 19.16
CA ARG A 398 -14.64 12.30 20.28
C ARG A 398 -13.87 13.61 20.15
N THR A 399 -13.43 13.94 18.94
CA THR A 399 -12.70 15.19 18.71
C THR A 399 -13.59 16.41 18.91
N CYS A 400 -14.87 16.36 18.52
CA CYS A 400 -15.83 17.42 18.79
C CYS A 400 -16.02 17.62 20.30
N ALA A 401 -16.24 16.55 21.06
CA ALA A 401 -16.38 16.62 22.52
C ALA A 401 -15.10 17.14 23.20
N ALA A 402 -13.93 16.69 22.75
CA ALA A 402 -12.65 17.17 23.24
C ALA A 402 -12.45 18.67 22.92
N LEU A 403 -12.82 19.13 21.73
CA LEU A 403 -12.74 20.55 21.36
C LEU A 403 -13.70 21.41 22.17
N GLU A 404 -14.92 20.94 22.41
CA GLU A 404 -15.88 21.63 23.27
C GLU A 404 -15.31 21.83 24.68
N SER A 405 -14.72 20.78 25.26
CA SER A 405 -14.08 20.86 26.57
C SER A 405 -12.90 21.86 26.60
N VAL A 406 -12.13 21.95 25.52
CA VAL A 406 -11.04 22.92 25.38
C VAL A 406 -11.58 24.34 25.24
N CYS A 407 -12.66 24.54 24.49
CA CYS A 407 -13.34 25.84 24.36
C CYS A 407 -13.89 26.35 25.69
N VAL A 408 -14.49 25.46 26.50
CA VAL A 408 -14.98 25.80 27.84
C VAL A 408 -13.82 26.21 28.75
N ARG A 409 -12.71 25.45 28.77
CA ARG A 409 -11.53 25.80 29.59
C ARG A 409 -10.86 27.10 29.12
N LYS A 410 -10.88 27.39 27.82
CA LYS A 410 -10.41 28.66 27.28
C LYS A 410 -11.25 29.84 27.79
N ALA A 411 -12.56 29.69 27.89
CA ALA A 411 -13.43 30.73 28.45
C ALA A 411 -13.11 31.04 29.93
N VAL A 412 -12.54 30.08 30.66
CA VAL A 412 -12.08 30.21 32.06
C VAL A 412 -10.69 30.87 32.18
N GLY A 413 -9.96 31.08 31.07
CA GLY A 413 -8.71 31.85 31.05
C GLY A 413 -7.40 31.04 31.11
N GLU A 414 -7.41 29.74 30.80
CA GLU A 414 -6.18 28.95 30.71
C GLU A 414 -5.42 29.19 29.38
N ASP A 415 -4.33 29.96 29.38
CA ASP A 415 -3.53 30.33 28.19
C ASP A 415 -3.01 29.14 27.34
N SER A 416 -2.76 27.98 27.94
CA SER A 416 -2.21 26.80 27.25
C SER A 416 -3.24 26.00 26.42
N THR A 417 -4.53 26.37 26.50
CA THR A 417 -5.64 25.64 25.85
C THR A 417 -5.72 25.86 24.34
N CYS A 418 -5.34 27.04 23.82
CA CYS A 418 -5.35 27.31 22.38
C CYS A 418 -4.40 26.38 21.62
N GLN A 419 -3.17 26.19 22.13
CA GLN A 419 -2.18 25.31 21.51
C GLN A 419 -2.66 23.86 21.47
N ALA A 420 -3.27 23.40 22.57
CA ALA A 420 -3.86 22.08 22.66
C ALA A 420 -4.99 21.85 21.63
N GLY A 421 -5.91 22.82 21.51
CA GLY A 421 -6.99 22.77 20.52
C GLY A 421 -6.46 22.71 19.08
N THR A 422 -5.43 23.48 18.75
CA THR A 422 -4.81 23.46 17.42
C THR A 422 -4.14 22.12 17.12
N VAL A 423 -3.39 21.54 18.06
CA VAL A 423 -2.79 20.20 17.88
C VAL A 423 -3.87 19.15 17.64
N LEU A 424 -4.98 19.21 18.39
CA LEU A 424 -6.10 18.28 18.24
C LEU A 424 -6.75 18.39 16.86
N LEU A 425 -7.03 19.61 16.37
CA LEU A 425 -7.57 19.86 15.03
C LEU A 425 -6.63 19.40 13.91
N LEU A 426 -5.33 19.65 14.05
CA LEU A 426 -4.33 19.23 13.06
C LEU A 426 -4.18 17.69 13.03
N THR A 427 -4.25 17.03 14.19
CA THR A 427 -4.24 15.56 14.27
C THR A 427 -5.48 14.97 13.60
N TRP A 428 -6.64 15.59 13.82
CA TRP A 428 -7.89 15.22 13.14
C TRP A 428 -7.79 15.35 11.62
N LEU A 429 -7.33 16.50 11.11
CA LEU A 429 -7.13 16.72 9.68
C LEU A 429 -6.13 15.71 9.08
N THR A 430 -5.02 15.46 9.78
CA THR A 430 -4.01 14.46 9.39
C THR A 430 -4.62 13.05 9.31
N THR A 431 -5.55 12.72 10.21
CA THR A 431 -6.24 11.42 10.20
C THR A 431 -7.14 11.27 8.98
N PHE A 432 -7.88 12.31 8.59
CA PHE A 432 -8.70 12.28 7.37
C PHE A 432 -7.85 12.10 6.11
N ILE A 433 -6.73 12.83 6.01
CA ILE A 433 -5.80 12.69 4.89
C ILE A 433 -5.17 11.29 4.85
N THR A 434 -4.84 10.75 6.02
CA THR A 434 -4.32 9.37 6.17
C THR A 434 -5.36 8.33 5.76
N ALA A 435 -6.63 8.51 6.12
CA ALA A 435 -7.69 7.60 5.70
C ALA A 435 -7.96 7.68 4.20
N ALA A 436 -7.88 8.87 3.59
CA ALA A 436 -7.96 9.03 2.15
C ALA A 436 -6.80 8.32 1.43
N GLU A 437 -5.58 8.38 1.97
CA GLU A 437 -4.44 7.61 1.48
C GLU A 437 -4.64 6.10 1.58
N PHE A 438 -5.14 5.61 2.72
CA PHE A 438 -5.48 4.20 2.88
C PHE A 438 -6.50 3.76 1.83
N VAL A 439 -7.60 4.51 1.67
CA VAL A 439 -8.65 4.18 0.68
C VAL A 439 -8.09 4.22 -0.74
N LEU A 440 -7.26 5.21 -1.08
CA LEU A 440 -6.66 5.31 -2.42
C LEU A 440 -5.73 4.14 -2.73
N ASN A 441 -4.90 3.70 -1.78
CA ASN A 441 -4.06 2.51 -1.97
C ASN A 441 -4.93 1.26 -2.18
N ARG A 442 -6.03 1.12 -1.44
CA ARG A 442 -6.97 -0.01 -1.62
C ARG A 442 -7.73 0.04 -2.93
N VAL A 443 -8.15 1.22 -3.35
CA VAL A 443 -8.79 1.40 -4.65
C VAL A 443 -7.79 1.07 -5.75
N GLN A 444 -6.54 1.53 -5.67
CA GLN A 444 -5.52 1.16 -6.64
C GLN A 444 -5.34 -0.37 -6.69
N GLU A 445 -5.08 -1.01 -5.55
CA GLU A 445 -5.01 -2.48 -5.43
C GLU A 445 -6.22 -3.20 -6.00
N GLY A 446 -7.40 -2.61 -5.84
CA GLY A 446 -8.66 -3.14 -6.32
C GLY A 446 -8.94 -2.89 -7.79
N VAL A 447 -8.58 -1.74 -8.36
CA VAL A 447 -9.00 -1.32 -9.71
C VAL A 447 -8.58 -2.34 -10.77
N TRP A 448 -7.38 -2.92 -10.67
CA TRP A 448 -6.97 -3.98 -11.60
C TRP A 448 -7.57 -5.36 -11.30
N MET A 449 -8.04 -5.62 -10.08
CA MET A 449 -8.78 -6.83 -9.72
C MET A 449 -10.28 -6.76 -10.09
N TRP A 450 -10.85 -5.54 -10.11
CA TRP A 450 -12.28 -5.29 -10.28
C TRP A 450 -12.64 -4.47 -11.51
N GLY A 451 -11.73 -4.29 -12.47
CA GLY A 451 -11.93 -3.40 -13.63
C GLY A 451 -13.19 -3.72 -14.44
N GLY A 452 -13.63 -4.99 -14.47
CA GLY A 452 -14.89 -5.39 -15.11
C GLY A 452 -16.17 -4.96 -14.37
N LEU A 453 -16.07 -4.61 -13.08
CA LEU A 453 -17.20 -4.20 -12.22
C LEU A 453 -17.24 -2.67 -11.99
N LEU A 454 -16.07 -2.01 -11.94
CA LEU A 454 -15.93 -0.60 -11.58
C LEU A 454 -15.70 0.34 -12.78
N GLY A 455 -15.49 -0.19 -13.98
CA GLY A 455 -15.12 0.59 -15.16
C GLY A 455 -13.65 1.04 -15.13
N GLU A 456 -13.13 1.47 -16.29
CA GLU A 456 -11.77 2.02 -16.41
C GLU A 456 -11.70 3.42 -15.78
N VAL A 457 -11.43 3.50 -14.49
CA VAL A 457 -11.15 4.77 -13.81
C VAL A 457 -9.65 5.02 -13.85
N GLU A 458 -9.20 5.82 -14.80
CA GLU A 458 -7.83 6.32 -14.84
C GLU A 458 -7.67 7.47 -13.83
N VAL A 459 -7.13 7.19 -12.65
CA VAL A 459 -6.85 8.22 -11.64
C VAL A 459 -5.46 8.82 -11.88
N GLU A 460 -5.38 9.79 -12.79
CA GLU A 460 -4.18 10.59 -13.02
C GLU A 460 -3.84 11.45 -11.78
N ASN A 461 -2.54 11.72 -11.54
CA ASN A 461 -2.00 12.53 -10.43
C ASN A 461 -2.08 11.98 -8.99
N THR A 462 -2.34 10.69 -8.80
CA THR A 462 -2.30 10.08 -7.46
C THR A 462 -0.90 10.05 -6.82
N GLY A 463 0.17 10.07 -7.61
CA GLY A 463 1.54 9.96 -7.11
C GLY A 463 1.94 11.13 -6.21
N GLY A 464 1.61 12.36 -6.61
CA GLY A 464 1.88 13.57 -5.83
C GLY A 464 1.16 13.58 -4.49
N PHE A 465 -0.11 13.14 -4.46
CA PHE A 465 -0.87 13.02 -3.22
C PHE A 465 -0.21 12.04 -2.23
N LEU A 466 0.14 10.84 -2.69
CA LEU A 466 0.78 9.81 -1.83
C LEU A 466 2.11 10.31 -1.24
N LEU A 467 2.94 10.97 -2.05
CA LEU A 467 4.20 11.57 -1.59
C LEU A 467 3.96 12.73 -0.62
N GLY A 468 2.90 13.51 -0.84
CA GLY A 468 2.46 14.59 0.06
C GLY A 468 2.05 14.06 1.43
N VAL A 469 1.25 13.00 1.49
CA VAL A 469 0.85 12.34 2.74
C VAL A 469 2.07 11.75 3.46
N TYR A 470 3.00 11.14 2.73
CA TYR A 470 4.26 10.66 3.29
C TYR A 470 5.07 11.79 3.94
N SER A 471 5.16 12.95 3.31
CA SER A 471 5.79 14.14 3.90
C SER A 471 5.01 14.68 5.09
N LEU A 472 3.67 14.63 5.07
CA LEU A 472 2.81 15.10 6.15
C LEU A 472 3.11 14.35 7.45
N TRP A 473 3.13 13.01 7.44
CA TRP A 473 3.45 12.23 8.64
C TRP A 473 4.82 12.58 9.23
N ASN A 474 5.81 12.79 8.35
CA ASN A 474 7.17 13.11 8.72
C ASN A 474 7.31 14.46 9.40
N THR A 475 6.84 15.50 8.71
CA THR A 475 6.85 16.88 9.22
C THR A 475 5.96 17.05 10.46
N PHE A 476 4.77 16.44 10.48
CA PHE A 476 3.86 16.45 11.62
C PHE A 476 4.53 15.88 12.88
N THR A 477 5.11 14.68 12.79
CA THR A 477 5.79 14.03 13.92
C THR A 477 7.03 14.82 14.35
N ALA A 478 7.79 15.35 13.40
CA ALA A 478 8.94 16.21 13.69
C ALA A 478 8.51 17.48 14.46
N THR A 479 7.44 18.16 14.02
CA THR A 479 6.89 19.33 14.72
C THR A 479 6.45 18.98 16.13
N LEU A 480 5.76 17.85 16.33
CA LEU A 480 5.36 17.40 17.67
C LEU A 480 6.55 17.11 18.58
N LEU A 481 7.60 16.46 18.07
CA LEU A 481 8.83 16.21 18.83
C LEU A 481 9.49 17.52 19.25
N ILE A 482 9.62 18.50 18.34
CA ILE A 482 10.23 19.80 18.64
C ILE A 482 9.40 20.56 19.69
N LEU A 483 8.07 20.62 19.51
CA LEU A 483 7.16 21.33 20.42
C LEU A 483 7.10 20.73 21.82
N HIS A 484 7.23 19.42 21.94
CA HIS A 484 7.16 18.70 23.21
C HIS A 484 8.52 18.34 23.79
N THR A 485 9.63 18.75 23.15
CA THR A 485 10.96 18.59 23.74
C THR A 485 11.07 19.48 24.99
N PRO A 486 11.36 18.91 26.17
CA PRO A 486 11.51 19.70 27.37
C PRO A 486 12.80 20.53 27.30
N LEU A 487 12.66 21.85 27.49
CA LEU A 487 13.80 22.76 27.63
C LEU A 487 14.38 22.64 29.05
N PRO A 488 15.72 22.61 29.22
CA PRO A 488 16.33 22.68 30.54
C PRO A 488 15.88 23.98 31.21
N ARG A 489 15.17 23.89 32.33
CA ARG A 489 15.02 25.05 33.21
C ARG A 489 16.33 25.23 33.95
N THR A 490 16.89 26.43 33.94
CA THR A 490 17.90 26.83 34.93
C THR A 490 17.33 26.57 36.32
N PRO A 491 18.10 25.98 37.26
CA PRO A 491 17.59 25.74 38.60
C PRO A 491 17.27 27.09 39.25
N THR A 492 15.99 27.42 39.33
CA THR A 492 15.51 28.43 40.25
C THR A 492 15.75 27.87 41.64
N GLN A 493 16.61 28.55 42.41
CA GLN A 493 16.84 28.28 43.82
C GLN A 493 15.49 28.09 44.52
N THR A 494 15.27 26.90 45.04
CA THR A 494 14.19 26.59 45.98
C THR A 494 14.33 27.52 47.20
N PRO A 495 13.32 28.31 47.59
CA PRO A 495 13.26 28.73 48.98
C PRO A 495 13.02 27.47 49.81
N GLY A 496 13.93 27.18 50.74
CA GLY A 496 13.92 25.97 51.54
C GLY A 496 12.60 25.78 52.28
N CYS A 497 11.99 24.62 52.14
CA CYS A 497 10.96 24.18 53.06
C CYS A 497 11.65 23.81 54.38
N SER A 498 11.54 24.69 55.38
CA SER A 498 11.83 24.34 56.76
C SER A 498 10.84 23.27 57.22
N GLU A 499 11.36 22.23 57.86
CA GLU A 499 10.61 21.30 58.68
C GLU A 499 9.67 22.03 59.62
N THR A 500 8.37 21.69 59.61
CA THR A 500 7.61 21.35 60.83
C THR A 500 6.19 20.90 60.50
N ASN A 501 5.77 19.87 61.24
CA ASN A 501 4.42 19.38 61.50
C ASN A 501 3.89 18.19 60.67
N ARG A 502 4.09 17.01 61.28
CA ARG A 502 3.29 15.79 61.14
C ARG A 502 1.80 16.06 61.39
N VAL A 503 0.92 15.54 60.52
CA VAL A 503 -0.33 14.88 60.93
C VAL A 503 -0.61 13.70 59.96
N VAL A 504 -0.52 12.50 60.53
CA VAL A 504 -1.26 11.23 60.24
C VAL A 504 -1.61 10.86 58.78
N GLY A 505 -0.79 9.97 58.22
CA GLY A 505 -1.17 8.60 57.83
C GLY A 505 -2.30 8.35 56.84
N VAL A 506 -1.99 8.35 55.54
CA VAL A 506 -2.47 7.36 54.55
C VAL A 506 -1.33 7.18 53.53
N PRO A 507 -0.79 5.97 53.28
CA PRO A 507 0.15 5.79 52.19
C PRO A 507 -0.63 5.85 50.87
N LEU A 508 -0.51 6.96 50.14
CA LEU A 508 -0.82 6.96 48.71
C LEU A 508 0.23 6.07 48.04
N GLN A 509 -0.16 4.83 47.71
CA GLN A 509 0.60 3.97 46.81
C GLN A 509 0.87 4.76 45.52
N CYS A 510 2.14 5.09 45.29
CA CYS A 510 2.61 5.50 43.97
C CYS A 510 2.31 4.33 43.02
N ARG A 511 1.32 4.51 42.15
CA ARG A 511 1.08 3.61 41.03
C ARG A 511 2.32 3.64 40.16
N ASP A 512 3.03 2.51 40.09
CA ASP A 512 4.23 2.35 39.28
C ASP A 512 3.97 2.84 37.85
N SER A 513 4.76 3.81 37.42
CA SER A 513 4.72 4.36 36.05
C SER A 513 5.65 3.51 35.18
N PRO A 514 5.24 3.14 33.95
CA PRO A 514 6.01 2.20 33.15
C PRO A 514 7.34 2.80 32.70
N SER A 515 8.38 1.96 32.70
CA SER A 515 9.66 2.25 32.08
C SER A 515 9.52 2.27 30.55
N PHE A 516 10.46 2.89 29.84
CA PHE A 516 10.45 2.96 28.37
C PHE A 516 10.47 1.58 27.66
N LEU A 517 10.70 0.48 28.40
CA LEU A 517 10.65 -0.89 27.89
C LEU A 517 9.42 -1.69 28.37
N ASP A 518 8.70 -1.24 29.40
CA ASP A 518 7.54 -1.95 29.96
C ASP A 518 6.23 -1.41 29.38
N LEU A 519 6.04 -1.59 28.07
CA LEU A 519 4.71 -1.56 27.45
C LEU A 519 4.20 -3.01 27.40
N THR A 520 3.76 -3.53 28.54
CA THR A 520 2.94 -4.74 28.55
C THR A 520 1.56 -4.41 27.99
N VAL A 521 1.19 -5.12 26.92
CA VAL A 521 -0.02 -4.94 26.08
C VAL A 521 -1.34 -5.12 26.85
N THR A 522 -1.31 -5.33 28.15
CA THR A 522 -2.48 -5.73 28.96
C THR A 522 -3.23 -4.59 29.63
N THR A 523 -2.80 -3.31 29.48
CA THR A 523 -3.53 -2.16 30.06
C THR A 523 -3.63 -0.95 29.12
N LEU A 524 -4.07 -1.18 27.87
CA LEU A 524 -4.53 -0.12 26.96
C LEU A 524 -5.89 -0.45 26.34
#